data_AF-A0A6C0FQ55-F1
#
_entry.id   AF-A0A6C0FQ55-F1
#
_cell.length_a   1.000
_cell.length_b   1.000
_cell.length_c   1.000
_cell.angle_alpha   90.00
_cell.angle_beta   90.00
_cell.angle_gamma   90.00
#
_symmetry.space_group_name_H-M   'P 1'
#
loop_
_entity.id
_entity.type
_entity.pdbx_description
1 polymer ?
#
loop_
_entity_poly.entity_id
_entity_poly.type
_entity_poly.pdbx_seq_one_letter_code
_entity_poly.pdbx_strand_id
1 'polypeptide(L)'
;MHLNSAHETQGKRDMLIWLQSIVEGEVVAIVDCARELQLSDALSHLFTEIHKKALTLTSFEDLKASHYDSVASIWPIHFINDGYRASLDQIRDESSLAVIIPYPTEKHSIENLAKIFEQIERSCSIRRIEMSILGIGLAATKQRDGIRPLLGKEASPQLKAIIDQHYAAFKEAAEWSSANIQLQLANLKLANVILASQNARLAEELEHSRGKNAELKNVIDSKNNELLNRLHSEEELLINCKELMHEQVRLEAKYSNITKKYELLSRAKLGKLTIRYWKYKKRIPEDF
;
A
#
# COMPACT_ATOMS: atom_id res chain seq x y z
N MET A 1 -8.38 0.77 -15.64
CA MET A 1 -8.89 0.34 -14.32
C MET A 1 -10.31 0.84 -13.99
N HIS A 2 -10.94 1.71 -14.79
CA HIS A 2 -12.25 2.33 -14.46
C HIS A 2 -13.48 1.74 -15.16
N LEU A 3 -13.35 0.72 -16.01
CA LEU A 3 -14.47 0.19 -16.80
C LEU A 3 -15.30 -0.89 -16.06
N ASN A 4 -14.67 -1.68 -15.18
CA ASN A 4 -15.38 -2.76 -14.45
C ASN A 4 -16.24 -2.22 -13.30
N SER A 5 -15.83 -1.11 -12.65
CA SER A 5 -16.63 -0.51 -11.58
C SER A 5 -17.94 0.09 -12.12
N ALA A 6 -17.92 0.60 -13.36
CA ALA A 6 -19.07 1.25 -13.98
C ALA A 6 -20.21 0.26 -14.29
N HIS A 7 -19.89 -0.91 -14.83
CA HIS A 7 -20.86 -1.98 -15.08
C HIS A 7 -21.43 -2.58 -13.78
N GLU A 8 -20.60 -2.70 -12.74
CA GLU A 8 -21.04 -3.17 -11.42
C GLU A 8 -22.00 -2.16 -10.75
N THR A 9 -21.73 -0.86 -10.87
CA THR A 9 -22.64 0.19 -10.38
C THR A 9 -23.94 0.28 -11.17
N GLN A 10 -23.92 0.01 -12.48
CA GLN A 10 -25.12 0.07 -13.31
C GLN A 10 -26.08 -1.09 -13.01
N GLY A 11 -25.59 -2.33 -12.94
CA GLY A 11 -26.42 -3.48 -12.56
C GLY A 11 -27.00 -3.38 -11.15
N LYS A 12 -26.24 -2.82 -10.19
CA LYS A 12 -26.74 -2.50 -8.85
C LYS A 12 -27.83 -1.43 -8.88
N ARG A 13 -27.69 -0.41 -9.73
CA ARG A 13 -28.66 0.69 -9.89
C ARG A 13 -29.96 0.21 -10.54
N ASP A 14 -29.88 -0.65 -11.55
CA ASP A 14 -31.06 -1.20 -12.24
C ASP A 14 -31.86 -2.12 -11.33
N MET A 15 -31.19 -2.93 -10.50
CA MET A 15 -31.81 -3.78 -9.49
C MET A 15 -32.43 -2.97 -8.33
N LEU A 16 -31.79 -1.85 -7.95
CA LEU A 16 -32.35 -0.89 -6.98
C LEU A 16 -33.63 -0.23 -7.51
N ILE A 17 -33.63 0.20 -8.77
CA ILE A 17 -34.81 0.79 -9.43
C ILE A 17 -35.95 -0.25 -9.50
N TRP A 18 -35.61 -1.50 -9.82
CA TRP A 18 -36.57 -2.61 -9.86
C TRP A 18 -37.18 -2.91 -8.48
N LEU A 19 -36.36 -3.09 -7.44
CA LEU A 19 -36.83 -3.28 -6.07
C LEU A 19 -37.64 -2.07 -5.58
N GLN A 20 -37.24 -0.86 -5.94
CA GLN A 20 -37.94 0.37 -5.58
C GLN A 20 -39.31 0.49 -6.26
N SER A 21 -39.44 0.05 -7.52
CA SER A 21 -40.75 -0.04 -8.21
C SER A 21 -41.70 -1.08 -7.62
N ILE A 22 -41.18 -2.08 -6.92
CA ILE A 22 -41.97 -3.07 -6.17
C ILE A 22 -42.40 -2.47 -4.82
N VAL A 23 -41.53 -1.67 -4.20
CA VAL A 23 -41.74 -0.99 -2.90
C VAL A 23 -42.73 0.18 -2.97
N GLU A 24 -42.84 0.88 -4.10
CA GLU A 24 -43.76 2.01 -4.26
C GLU A 24 -45.25 1.59 -4.39
N GLY A 25 -45.56 0.29 -4.40
CA GLY A 25 -46.90 -0.25 -4.63
C GLY A 25 -47.69 -0.71 -3.39
N GLU A 26 -47.08 -1.31 -2.36
CA GLU A 26 -47.82 -1.92 -1.22
C GLU A 26 -46.87 -2.40 -0.09
N VAL A 27 -47.43 -2.79 1.07
CA VAL A 27 -46.68 -3.22 2.27
C VAL A 27 -45.78 -4.43 1.98
N VAL A 28 -44.46 -4.26 2.12
CA VAL A 28 -43.43 -5.28 1.85
C VAL A 28 -42.86 -5.84 3.16
N ALA A 29 -42.98 -7.14 3.40
CA ALA A 29 -42.15 -7.84 4.39
C ALA A 29 -40.86 -8.37 3.74
N ILE A 30 -39.71 -8.08 4.36
CA ILE A 30 -38.41 -8.61 3.94
C ILE A 30 -38.05 -9.75 4.88
N VAL A 31 -38.15 -10.99 4.39
CA VAL A 31 -37.73 -12.17 5.15
C VAL A 31 -36.27 -12.45 4.83
N ASP A 32 -35.40 -12.12 5.79
CA ASP A 32 -33.96 -12.21 5.66
C ASP A 32 -33.45 -13.54 6.23
N CYS A 33 -33.04 -14.47 5.37
CA CYS A 33 -32.35 -15.71 5.77
C CYS A 33 -30.81 -15.55 5.75
N ALA A 34 -30.29 -14.32 5.75
CA ALA A 34 -28.87 -14.03 5.56
C ALA A 34 -27.95 -14.26 6.77
N ARG A 35 -28.40 -14.94 7.84
CA ARG A 35 -27.57 -15.15 9.04
C ARG A 35 -26.34 -16.05 8.82
N GLU A 36 -26.25 -16.78 7.72
CA GLU A 36 -25.17 -17.75 7.45
C GLU A 36 -24.27 -17.43 6.24
N LEU A 37 -24.55 -16.39 5.44
CA LEU A 37 -23.95 -16.28 4.10
C LEU A 37 -22.64 -15.46 3.97
N GLN A 38 -22.09 -14.86 5.03
CA GLN A 38 -20.90 -13.96 4.94
C GLN A 38 -20.93 -13.06 3.69
N LEU A 39 -22.10 -12.46 3.38
CA LEU A 39 -22.25 -11.60 2.21
C LEU A 39 -21.31 -10.40 2.34
N SER A 40 -20.68 -10.00 1.23
CA SER A 40 -19.75 -8.86 1.23
C SER A 40 -20.41 -7.59 1.78
N ASP A 41 -19.62 -6.71 2.40
CA ASP A 41 -20.08 -5.46 3.05
C ASP A 41 -21.03 -4.62 2.19
N ALA A 42 -20.89 -4.68 0.86
CA ALA A 42 -21.75 -3.99 -0.09
C ALA A 42 -23.20 -4.50 -0.11
N LEU A 43 -23.43 -5.81 0.10
CA LEU A 43 -24.77 -6.39 0.17
C LEU A 43 -25.43 -6.08 1.50
N SER A 44 -24.66 -6.15 2.60
CA SER A 44 -25.14 -5.75 3.92
C SER A 44 -25.67 -4.30 3.92
N HIS A 45 -24.98 -3.39 3.23
CA HIS A 45 -25.41 -2.00 3.12
C HIS A 45 -26.68 -1.80 2.27
N LEU A 46 -26.83 -2.57 1.18
CA LEU A 46 -28.03 -2.56 0.33
C LEU A 46 -29.27 -3.05 1.10
N PHE A 47 -29.11 -4.16 1.83
CA PHE A 47 -30.15 -4.69 2.70
C PHE A 47 -30.51 -3.73 3.82
N THR A 48 -29.52 -3.07 4.43
CA THR A 48 -29.76 -2.08 5.47
C THR A 48 -30.59 -0.91 4.96
N GLU A 49 -30.41 -0.47 3.70
CA GLU A 49 -31.23 0.60 3.11
C GLU A 49 -32.67 0.15 2.78
N ILE A 50 -32.83 -1.05 2.22
CA ILE A 50 -34.16 -1.60 1.89
C ILE A 50 -34.92 -1.91 3.20
N HIS A 51 -34.25 -2.45 4.21
CA HIS A 51 -34.80 -2.72 5.55
C HIS A 51 -35.15 -1.42 6.29
N LYS A 52 -34.32 -0.36 6.18
CA LYS A 52 -34.64 0.98 6.70
C LYS A 52 -35.87 1.61 6.03
N LYS A 53 -36.13 1.34 4.75
CA LYS A 53 -37.35 1.78 4.05
C LYS A 53 -38.58 0.94 4.40
N ALA A 54 -38.40 -0.35 4.72
CA ALA A 54 -39.49 -1.26 5.11
C ALA A 54 -39.90 -1.14 6.60
N LEU A 55 -39.01 -0.63 7.46
CA LEU A 55 -39.27 -0.45 8.90
C LEU A 55 -40.18 0.76 9.18
N THR A 56 -41.49 0.54 9.03
CA THR A 56 -42.53 1.16 9.87
C THR A 56 -43.37 0.11 10.62
N LEU A 57 -42.90 -1.14 10.76
CA LEU A 57 -43.60 -2.20 11.47
C LEU A 57 -42.69 -2.99 12.41
N THR A 58 -43.28 -3.41 13.53
CA THR A 58 -42.70 -3.93 14.78
C THR A 58 -42.11 -5.35 14.66
N SER A 59 -41.57 -5.84 15.79
CA SER A 59 -40.74 -7.03 16.02
C SER A 59 -40.89 -8.27 15.10
N PHE A 60 -39.79 -9.04 14.97
CA PHE A 60 -39.70 -10.29 14.18
C PHE A 60 -40.71 -11.38 14.56
N GLU A 61 -41.29 -11.33 15.77
CA GLU A 61 -42.35 -12.25 16.22
C GLU A 61 -43.73 -11.84 15.71
N ASP A 62 -43.99 -10.54 15.55
CA ASP A 62 -45.21 -10.02 14.90
C ASP A 62 -45.23 -10.37 13.40
N LEU A 63 -44.04 -10.46 12.78
CA LEU A 63 -43.86 -10.79 11.36
C LEU A 63 -44.34 -12.21 10.97
N LYS A 64 -44.39 -13.15 11.93
CA LYS A 64 -44.87 -14.52 11.66
C LYS A 64 -46.39 -14.67 11.72
N ALA A 65 -47.10 -13.72 12.34
CA ALA A 65 -48.53 -13.83 12.61
C ALA A 65 -49.40 -13.02 11.63
N SER A 66 -48.81 -12.13 10.83
CA SER A 66 -49.52 -11.27 9.88
C SER A 66 -49.47 -11.77 8.45
N HIS A 67 -50.57 -11.58 7.71
CA HIS A 67 -50.62 -11.78 6.28
C HIS A 67 -50.24 -10.51 5.53
N TYR A 68 -49.39 -10.63 4.51
CA TYR A 68 -48.88 -9.49 3.72
C TYR A 68 -49.48 -9.43 2.32
N ASP A 69 -49.65 -8.20 1.83
CA ASP A 69 -50.07 -7.94 0.45
C ASP A 69 -48.88 -8.04 -0.53
N SER A 70 -47.63 -7.91 -0.03
CA SER A 70 -46.40 -8.17 -0.79
C SER A 70 -45.23 -8.68 0.08
N VAL A 71 -44.39 -9.58 -0.46
CA VAL A 71 -43.16 -10.09 0.20
C VAL A 71 -41.95 -10.01 -0.73
N ALA A 72 -40.81 -9.59 -0.20
CA ALA A 72 -39.52 -9.64 -0.88
C ALA A 72 -38.52 -10.48 -0.08
N SER A 73 -37.81 -11.42 -0.72
CA SER A 73 -36.90 -12.31 0.00
C SER A 73 -35.68 -12.71 -0.83
N ILE A 74 -34.56 -12.96 -0.15
CA ILE A 74 -33.36 -13.55 -0.77
C ILE A 74 -33.13 -14.91 -0.15
N TRP A 75 -33.02 -15.93 -1.00
CA TRP A 75 -32.91 -17.30 -0.53
C TRP A 75 -31.60 -17.93 -1.04
N PRO A 76 -30.66 -18.30 -0.15
CA PRO A 76 -29.56 -19.18 -0.51
C PRO A 76 -30.11 -20.46 -1.14
N ILE A 77 -29.42 -21.01 -2.15
CA ILE A 77 -29.95 -22.09 -2.99
C ILE A 77 -30.42 -23.32 -2.21
N HIS A 78 -29.77 -23.60 -1.08
CA HIS A 78 -30.07 -24.73 -0.20
C HIS A 78 -31.31 -24.51 0.69
N PHE A 79 -31.72 -23.25 0.90
CA PHE A 79 -32.86 -22.87 1.73
C PHE A 79 -34.08 -22.44 0.91
N ILE A 80 -33.99 -22.40 -0.42
CA ILE A 80 -35.08 -21.89 -1.24
C ILE A 80 -36.38 -22.65 -1.02
N ASN A 81 -36.36 -23.98 -0.94
CA ASN A 81 -37.62 -24.74 -0.78
C ASN A 81 -38.34 -24.40 0.53
N ASP A 82 -37.58 -24.25 1.62
CA ASP A 82 -38.14 -23.96 2.95
C ASP A 82 -38.53 -22.48 3.05
N GLY A 83 -37.68 -21.58 2.53
CA GLY A 83 -37.96 -20.14 2.46
C GLY A 83 -39.17 -19.82 1.59
N TYR A 84 -39.29 -20.49 0.44
CA TYR A 84 -40.42 -20.35 -0.48
C TYR A 84 -41.74 -20.74 0.17
N ARG A 85 -41.79 -21.92 0.82
CA ARG A 85 -42.99 -22.38 1.52
C ARG A 85 -43.38 -21.43 2.64
N ALA A 86 -42.41 -21.03 3.47
CA ALA A 86 -42.65 -20.10 4.56
C ALA A 86 -43.19 -18.75 4.06
N SER A 87 -42.65 -18.21 2.96
CA SER A 87 -43.15 -16.96 2.37
C SER A 87 -44.52 -17.11 1.71
N LEU A 88 -44.81 -18.24 1.07
CA LEU A 88 -46.14 -18.52 0.51
C LEU A 88 -47.24 -18.57 1.57
N ASP A 89 -46.96 -19.18 2.72
CA ASP A 89 -47.92 -19.29 3.82
C ASP A 89 -48.23 -17.92 4.45
N GLN A 90 -47.33 -16.96 4.30
CA GLN A 90 -47.44 -15.61 4.85
C GLN A 90 -48.11 -14.60 3.91
N ILE A 91 -48.20 -14.87 2.61
CA ILE A 91 -48.83 -13.96 1.64
C ILE A 91 -50.28 -14.35 1.32
N ARG A 92 -51.14 -13.36 1.12
CA ARG A 92 -52.53 -13.58 0.70
C ARG A 92 -52.58 -14.03 -0.76
N ASP A 93 -53.73 -14.56 -1.16
CA ASP A 93 -54.00 -14.80 -2.58
C ASP A 93 -53.94 -13.47 -3.35
N GLU A 94 -53.43 -13.51 -4.57
CA GLU A 94 -53.22 -12.34 -5.45
C GLU A 94 -52.13 -11.35 -4.98
N SER A 95 -51.44 -11.63 -3.88
CA SER A 95 -50.30 -10.86 -3.38
C SER A 95 -49.03 -11.04 -4.22
N SER A 96 -48.17 -10.02 -4.22
CA SER A 96 -46.90 -10.04 -4.97
C SER A 96 -45.76 -10.66 -4.17
N LEU A 97 -44.91 -11.42 -4.85
CA LEU A 97 -43.73 -12.08 -4.30
C LEU A 97 -42.52 -11.72 -5.16
N ALA A 98 -41.50 -11.14 -4.54
CA ALA A 98 -40.20 -10.87 -5.15
C ALA A 98 -39.13 -11.76 -4.52
N VAL A 99 -38.39 -12.53 -5.32
CA VAL A 99 -37.36 -13.45 -4.83
C VAL A 99 -36.06 -13.21 -5.57
N ILE A 100 -34.95 -13.15 -4.85
CA ILE A 100 -33.61 -13.18 -5.45
C ILE A 100 -32.95 -14.49 -5.08
N ILE A 101 -32.53 -15.22 -6.11
CA ILE A 101 -31.84 -16.50 -5.99
C ILE A 101 -30.38 -16.33 -6.45
N PRO A 102 -29.38 -16.50 -5.56
CA PRO A 102 -27.98 -16.45 -5.95
C PRO A 102 -27.62 -17.48 -7.03
N TYR A 103 -26.65 -17.16 -7.89
CA TYR A 103 -26.20 -18.14 -8.89
C TYR A 103 -25.65 -19.40 -8.22
N PRO A 104 -25.98 -20.58 -8.76
CA PRO A 104 -25.42 -21.84 -8.30
C PRO A 104 -23.91 -21.85 -8.58
N THR A 105 -23.11 -22.21 -7.59
CA THR A 105 -21.67 -22.47 -7.77
C THR A 105 -21.38 -23.87 -8.28
N GLU A 106 -22.37 -24.78 -8.24
CA GLU A 106 -22.25 -26.19 -8.57
C GLU A 106 -23.33 -26.64 -9.57
N LYS A 107 -22.99 -27.63 -10.41
CA LYS A 107 -23.89 -28.15 -11.47
C LYS A 107 -25.18 -28.75 -10.92
N HIS A 108 -25.13 -29.44 -9.78
CA HIS A 108 -26.31 -30.01 -9.11
C HIS A 108 -27.29 -28.93 -8.61
N SER A 109 -26.79 -27.72 -8.34
CA SER A 109 -27.61 -26.60 -7.88
C SER A 109 -28.43 -25.97 -9.01
N ILE A 110 -28.02 -26.11 -10.27
CA ILE A 110 -28.79 -25.69 -11.45
C ILE A 110 -30.04 -26.57 -11.64
N GLU A 111 -29.89 -27.89 -11.49
CA GLU A 111 -31.03 -28.83 -11.58
C GLU A 111 -32.04 -28.59 -10.44
N ASN A 112 -31.55 -28.24 -9.26
CA ASN A 112 -32.40 -27.86 -8.13
C ASN A 112 -33.13 -26.54 -8.37
N LEU A 113 -32.48 -25.57 -9.03
CA LEU A 113 -33.14 -24.34 -9.46
C LEU A 113 -34.33 -24.59 -10.37
N ALA A 114 -34.17 -25.42 -11.40
CA ALA A 114 -35.27 -25.75 -12.31
C ALA A 114 -36.49 -26.34 -11.56
N LYS A 115 -36.24 -27.23 -10.59
CA LYS A 115 -37.30 -27.81 -9.73
C LYS A 115 -37.98 -26.76 -8.84
N ILE A 116 -37.20 -25.80 -8.34
CA ILE A 116 -37.70 -24.68 -7.54
C ILE A 116 -38.60 -23.78 -8.39
N PHE A 117 -38.16 -23.39 -9.60
CA PHE A 117 -38.99 -22.61 -10.50
C PHE A 117 -40.29 -23.34 -10.82
N GLU A 118 -40.25 -24.65 -11.07
CA GLU A 118 -41.45 -25.47 -11.27
C GLU A 118 -42.39 -25.45 -10.05
N GLN A 119 -41.84 -25.46 -8.83
CA GLN A 119 -42.63 -25.34 -7.60
C GLN A 119 -43.24 -23.94 -7.42
N ILE A 120 -42.51 -22.89 -7.81
CA ILE A 120 -42.98 -21.50 -7.83
C ILE A 120 -44.12 -21.35 -8.83
N GLU A 121 -43.96 -21.85 -10.04
CA GLU A 121 -44.99 -21.79 -11.11
C GLU A 121 -46.29 -22.51 -10.74
N ARG A 122 -46.24 -23.52 -9.86
CA ARG A 122 -47.44 -24.25 -9.40
C ARG A 122 -48.34 -23.42 -8.50
N SER A 123 -47.79 -22.46 -7.76
CA SER A 123 -48.54 -21.68 -6.75
C SER A 123 -48.56 -20.18 -7.06
N CYS A 124 -47.70 -19.72 -7.96
CA CYS A 124 -47.57 -18.32 -8.34
C CYS A 124 -47.55 -18.15 -9.86
N SER A 125 -48.15 -17.07 -10.34
CA SER A 125 -47.95 -16.57 -11.70
C SER A 125 -46.68 -15.73 -11.74
N ILE A 126 -45.62 -16.21 -12.40
CA ILE A 126 -44.40 -15.42 -12.59
C ILE A 126 -44.71 -14.28 -13.57
N ARG A 127 -44.45 -13.04 -13.16
CA ARG A 127 -44.65 -11.82 -13.97
C ARG A 127 -43.38 -11.37 -14.66
N ARG A 128 -42.24 -11.46 -13.97
CA ARG A 128 -40.96 -10.96 -14.46
C ARG A 128 -39.80 -11.75 -13.89
N ILE A 129 -38.77 -11.91 -14.72
CA ILE A 129 -37.51 -12.56 -14.36
C ILE A 129 -36.40 -11.63 -14.81
N GLU A 130 -35.47 -11.33 -13.90
CA GLU A 130 -34.30 -10.51 -14.18
C GLU A 130 -33.05 -11.23 -13.71
N MET A 131 -31.93 -10.97 -14.38
CA MET A 131 -30.63 -11.53 -14.00
C MET A 131 -29.69 -10.38 -13.67
N SER A 132 -28.98 -10.54 -12.56
CA SER A 132 -28.01 -9.57 -12.07
C SER A 132 -26.68 -10.26 -11.78
N ILE A 133 -25.67 -9.50 -11.37
CA ILE A 133 -24.38 -10.05 -10.89
C ILE A 133 -24.57 -10.89 -9.61
N LEU A 134 -25.66 -10.64 -8.88
CA LEU A 134 -25.97 -11.27 -7.59
C LEU A 134 -26.76 -12.57 -7.73
N GLY A 135 -27.41 -12.80 -8.87
CA GLY A 135 -28.28 -13.95 -9.09
C GLY A 135 -29.51 -13.63 -9.95
N ILE A 136 -30.49 -14.53 -9.89
CA ILE A 136 -31.76 -14.47 -10.63
C ILE A 136 -32.83 -13.84 -9.74
N GLY A 137 -33.33 -12.67 -10.13
CA GLY A 137 -34.49 -12.02 -9.56
C GLY A 137 -35.80 -12.52 -10.20
N LEU A 138 -36.81 -12.73 -9.37
CA LEU A 138 -38.14 -13.19 -9.73
C LEU A 138 -39.17 -12.26 -9.15
N ALA A 139 -40.14 -11.82 -9.95
CA ALA A 139 -41.38 -11.24 -9.45
C ALA A 139 -42.54 -12.14 -9.89
N ALA A 140 -43.35 -12.57 -8.93
CA ALA A 140 -44.48 -13.45 -9.11
C ALA A 140 -45.69 -12.97 -8.30
N THR A 141 -46.87 -13.53 -8.58
CA THR A 141 -48.10 -13.24 -7.82
C THR A 141 -48.72 -14.55 -7.38
N LYS A 142 -49.05 -14.69 -6.10
CA LYS A 142 -49.69 -15.89 -5.57
C LYS A 142 -51.05 -16.09 -6.23
N GLN A 143 -51.31 -17.31 -6.70
CA GLN A 143 -52.60 -17.66 -7.28
C GLN A 143 -53.57 -18.08 -6.17
N ARG A 144 -54.86 -17.85 -6.41
CA ARG A 144 -55.92 -18.32 -5.53
C ARG A 144 -56.01 -19.84 -5.55
N ASP A 145 -56.14 -20.46 -4.38
CA ASP A 145 -56.23 -21.91 -4.26
C ASP A 145 -57.34 -22.49 -5.16
N GLY A 146 -56.96 -23.41 -6.05
CA GLY A 146 -57.87 -24.11 -6.97
C GLY A 146 -57.92 -23.57 -8.41
N ILE A 147 -57.29 -22.44 -8.72
CA ILE A 147 -57.13 -21.98 -10.10
C ILE A 147 -55.88 -22.64 -10.70
N ARG A 148 -56.04 -23.45 -11.76
CA ARG A 148 -54.89 -23.98 -12.49
C ARG A 148 -54.20 -22.83 -13.25
N PRO A 149 -52.86 -22.77 -13.26
CA PRO A 149 -52.13 -21.71 -13.94
C PRO A 149 -52.49 -21.66 -15.44
N LEU A 150 -52.75 -20.45 -15.93
CA LEU A 150 -53.06 -20.16 -17.35
C LEU A 150 -51.81 -20.06 -18.25
N LEU A 151 -50.59 -20.17 -17.68
CA LEU A 151 -49.36 -20.16 -18.45
C LEU A 151 -48.98 -21.60 -18.85
N GLY A 152 -48.99 -21.83 -20.15
CA GLY A 152 -48.77 -23.13 -20.78
C GLY A 152 -47.36 -23.67 -20.57
N LYS A 153 -47.22 -24.97 -20.88
CA LYS A 153 -46.02 -25.82 -20.86
C LYS A 153 -44.76 -25.26 -21.58
N GLU A 154 -44.79 -24.04 -22.09
CA GLU A 154 -43.75 -23.41 -22.92
C GLU A 154 -42.86 -22.40 -22.16
N ALA A 155 -43.27 -21.90 -20.99
CA ALA A 155 -42.47 -20.91 -20.23
C ALA A 155 -41.23 -21.53 -19.55
N SER A 156 -41.35 -22.74 -19.01
CA SER A 156 -40.28 -23.44 -18.30
C SER A 156 -39.05 -23.78 -19.19
N PRO A 157 -39.20 -24.26 -20.44
CA PRO A 157 -38.08 -24.45 -21.36
C PRO A 157 -37.36 -23.15 -21.75
N GLN A 158 -38.10 -22.05 -21.96
CA GLN A 158 -37.53 -20.75 -22.31
C GLN A 158 -36.73 -20.17 -21.13
N LEU A 159 -37.26 -20.28 -19.92
CA LEU A 159 -36.57 -19.86 -18.71
C LEU A 159 -35.28 -20.67 -18.51
N LYS A 160 -35.33 -21.98 -18.72
CA LYS A 160 -34.13 -22.84 -18.64
C LYS A 160 -33.06 -22.41 -19.64
N ALA A 161 -33.43 -22.12 -20.89
CA ALA A 161 -32.50 -21.66 -21.92
C ALA A 161 -31.84 -20.33 -21.56
N ILE A 162 -32.60 -19.40 -20.97
CA ILE A 162 -32.09 -18.09 -20.51
C ILE A 162 -31.09 -18.28 -19.35
N ILE A 163 -31.42 -19.14 -18.38
CA ILE A 163 -30.54 -19.44 -17.25
C ILE A 163 -29.23 -20.09 -17.75
N ASP A 164 -29.33 -21.07 -18.65
CA ASP A 164 -28.16 -21.77 -19.19
C ASP A 164 -27.24 -20.81 -19.96
N GLN A 165 -27.81 -19.90 -20.77
CA GLN A 165 -27.05 -18.88 -21.52
C GLN A 165 -26.32 -17.90 -20.59
N HIS A 166 -27.00 -17.40 -19.56
CA HIS A 166 -26.38 -16.45 -18.62
C HIS A 166 -25.36 -17.11 -17.71
N TYR A 167 -25.58 -18.36 -17.31
CA TYR A 167 -24.61 -19.12 -16.54
C TYR A 167 -23.33 -19.36 -17.35
N ALA A 168 -23.44 -19.70 -18.64
CA ALA A 168 -22.29 -19.86 -19.52
C ALA A 168 -21.48 -18.55 -19.63
N ALA A 169 -22.17 -17.41 -19.87
CA ALA A 169 -21.52 -16.11 -19.95
C ALA A 169 -20.86 -15.69 -18.62
N PHE A 170 -21.50 -15.97 -17.49
CA PHE A 170 -20.93 -15.72 -16.17
C PHE A 170 -19.68 -16.57 -15.92
N LYS A 171 -19.72 -17.85 -16.29
CA LYS A 171 -18.59 -18.77 -16.13
C LYS A 171 -17.38 -18.29 -16.94
N GLU A 172 -17.58 -17.91 -18.20
CA GLU A 172 -16.51 -17.34 -19.04
C GLU A 172 -15.94 -16.06 -18.44
N ALA A 173 -16.80 -15.15 -17.95
CA ALA A 173 -16.36 -13.91 -17.30
C ALA A 173 -15.57 -14.18 -16.01
N ALA A 174 -15.98 -15.17 -15.21
CA ALA A 174 -15.29 -15.57 -13.99
C ALA A 174 -13.92 -16.20 -14.29
N GLU A 175 -13.83 -17.06 -15.30
CA GLU A 175 -12.57 -17.65 -15.76
C GLU A 175 -11.62 -16.58 -16.29
N TRP A 176 -12.11 -15.65 -17.10
CA TRP A 176 -11.32 -14.52 -17.60
C TRP A 176 -10.82 -13.62 -16.47
N SER A 177 -11.67 -13.31 -15.50
CA SER A 177 -11.32 -12.52 -14.30
C SER A 177 -10.22 -13.21 -13.48
N SER A 178 -10.36 -14.53 -13.24
CA SER A 178 -9.38 -15.34 -12.53
C SER A 178 -8.01 -15.33 -13.23
N ALA A 179 -7.99 -15.54 -14.56
CA ALA A 179 -6.76 -15.50 -15.35
C ALA A 179 -6.07 -14.14 -15.27
N ASN A 180 -6.83 -13.05 -15.35
CA ASN A 180 -6.29 -11.69 -15.25
C ASN A 180 -5.71 -11.40 -13.86
N ILE A 181 -6.38 -11.85 -12.79
CA ILE A 181 -5.87 -11.72 -11.41
C ILE A 181 -4.55 -12.50 -11.25
N GLN A 182 -4.46 -13.72 -11.81
CA GLN A 182 -3.23 -14.51 -11.77
C GLN A 182 -2.08 -13.82 -12.52
N LEU A 183 -2.36 -13.21 -13.67
CA LEU A 183 -1.38 -12.47 -14.44
C LEU A 183 -0.87 -11.23 -13.67
N GLN A 184 -1.78 -10.48 -13.02
CA GLN A 184 -1.39 -9.36 -12.16
C GLN A 184 -0.51 -9.81 -11.00
N LEU A 185 -0.85 -10.94 -10.37
CA LEU A 185 -0.08 -11.50 -9.27
C LEU A 185 1.31 -11.97 -9.71
N ALA A 186 1.44 -12.54 -10.91
CA ALA A 186 2.73 -12.90 -11.50
C ALA A 186 3.59 -11.66 -11.78
N ASN A 187 3.00 -10.60 -12.33
CA ASN A 187 3.70 -9.33 -12.59
C ASN A 187 4.19 -8.67 -11.29
N LEU A 188 3.38 -8.67 -10.23
CA LEU A 188 3.76 -8.15 -8.92
C LEU A 188 4.93 -8.94 -8.30
N LYS A 189 4.92 -10.27 -8.44
CA LYS A 189 6.04 -11.12 -7.99
C LYS A 189 7.33 -10.78 -8.72
N LEU A 190 7.27 -10.61 -10.04
CA LEU A 190 8.43 -10.22 -10.84
C LEU A 190 8.98 -8.85 -10.43
N ALA A 191 8.09 -7.86 -10.24
CA ALA A 191 8.47 -6.53 -9.78
C ALA A 191 9.18 -6.58 -8.41
N ASN A 192 8.69 -7.38 -7.48
CA ASN A 192 9.32 -7.56 -6.17
C ASN A 192 10.72 -8.17 -6.27
N VAL A 193 10.95 -9.13 -7.16
CA VAL A 193 12.29 -9.69 -7.41
C VAL A 193 13.24 -8.63 -7.96
N ILE A 194 12.78 -7.82 -8.91
CA ILE A 194 13.58 -6.73 -9.49
C ILE A 194 13.95 -5.72 -8.40
N LEU A 195 12.97 -5.27 -7.61
CA LEU A 195 13.20 -4.33 -6.52
C LEU A 195 14.16 -4.89 -5.46
N ALA A 196 14.03 -6.16 -5.09
CA ALA A 196 14.96 -6.81 -4.16
C ALA A 196 16.40 -6.80 -4.70
N SER A 197 16.58 -7.08 -6.00
CA SER A 197 17.91 -7.05 -6.62
C SER A 197 18.52 -5.64 -6.70
N GLN A 198 17.69 -4.62 -6.93
CA GLN A 198 18.12 -3.22 -6.95
C GLN A 198 18.52 -2.76 -5.54
N ASN A 199 17.73 -3.11 -4.52
CA ASN A 199 18.05 -2.78 -3.13
C ASN A 199 19.36 -3.44 -2.67
N ALA A 200 19.63 -4.68 -3.09
CA ALA A 200 20.89 -5.35 -2.80
C ALA A 200 22.09 -4.61 -3.42
N ARG A 201 22.00 -4.20 -4.69
CA ARG A 201 23.04 -3.41 -5.36
C ARG A 201 23.29 -2.08 -4.67
N LEU A 202 22.22 -1.35 -4.32
CA LEU A 202 22.35 -0.07 -3.61
C LEU A 202 22.99 -0.25 -2.23
N ALA A 203 22.72 -1.35 -1.53
CA ALA A 203 23.36 -1.65 -0.25
C ALA A 203 24.87 -1.89 -0.42
N GLU A 204 25.28 -2.63 -1.45
CA GLU A 204 26.70 -2.85 -1.77
C GLU A 204 27.42 -1.54 -2.14
N GLU A 205 26.80 -0.71 -3.00
CA GLU A 205 27.35 0.59 -3.39
C GLU A 205 27.51 1.55 -2.21
N LEU A 206 26.54 1.54 -1.30
CA LEU A 206 26.56 2.34 -0.09
C LEU A 206 27.66 1.90 0.87
N GLU A 207 27.85 0.59 1.04
CA GLU A 207 28.92 0.06 1.87
C GLU A 207 30.31 0.32 1.27
N HIS A 208 30.46 0.16 -0.04
CA HIS A 208 31.69 0.53 -0.76
C HIS A 208 32.02 2.03 -0.59
N SER A 209 31.01 2.89 -0.70
CA SER A 209 31.17 4.34 -0.54
C SER A 209 31.54 4.70 0.90
N ARG A 210 30.97 4.01 1.90
CA ARG A 210 31.36 4.16 3.30
C ARG A 210 32.80 3.75 3.55
N GLY A 211 33.23 2.62 2.99
CA GLY A 211 34.62 2.17 3.04
C GLY A 211 35.58 3.21 2.50
N LYS A 212 35.31 3.73 1.29
CA LYS A 212 36.11 4.81 0.67
C LYS A 212 36.14 6.08 1.51
N ASN A 213 35.02 6.49 2.09
CA ASN A 213 34.98 7.66 2.96
C ASN A 213 35.82 7.47 4.23
N ALA A 214 35.81 6.27 4.82
CA ALA A 214 36.65 5.96 5.98
C ALA A 214 38.14 5.98 5.62
N GLU A 215 38.52 5.41 4.47
CA GLU A 215 39.90 5.47 3.95
C GLU A 215 40.35 6.90 3.71
N LEU A 216 39.55 7.71 3.02
CA LEU A 216 39.87 9.11 2.75
C LEU A 216 40.01 9.92 4.05
N LYS A 217 39.16 9.66 5.04
CA LYS A 217 39.27 10.30 6.35
C LYS A 217 40.58 9.95 7.05
N ASN A 218 40.99 8.68 7.03
CA ASN A 218 42.26 8.25 7.60
C ASN A 218 43.46 8.90 6.89
N VAL A 219 43.40 9.04 5.56
CA VAL A 219 44.44 9.74 4.78
C VAL A 219 44.51 11.22 5.15
N ILE A 220 43.36 11.89 5.28
CA ILE A 220 43.28 13.29 5.70
C ILE A 220 43.86 13.46 7.11
N ASP A 221 43.47 12.61 8.06
CA ASP A 221 43.95 12.69 9.44
C ASP A 221 45.46 12.45 9.53
N SER A 222 45.99 11.47 8.77
CA SER A 222 47.43 11.22 8.65
C SER A 222 48.18 12.44 8.09
N LYS A 223 47.66 13.05 7.01
CA LYS A 223 48.27 14.23 6.38
C LYS A 223 48.20 15.47 7.27
N ASN A 224 47.10 15.66 8.00
CA ASN A 224 46.98 16.75 8.96
C ASN A 224 48.01 16.61 10.09
N ASN A 225 48.20 15.41 10.63
CA ASN A 225 49.23 15.16 11.64
C ASN A 225 50.65 15.40 11.11
N GLU A 226 50.93 14.99 9.87
CA GLU A 226 52.21 15.28 9.20
C GLU A 226 52.46 16.78 9.08
N LEU A 227 51.45 17.55 8.66
CA LEU A 227 51.53 19.00 8.53
C LEU A 227 51.72 19.70 9.88
N LEU A 228 51.02 19.27 10.92
CA LEU A 228 51.17 19.83 12.27
C LEU A 228 52.58 19.58 12.82
N ASN A 229 53.12 18.37 12.62
CA ASN A 229 54.48 18.05 13.05
C ASN A 229 55.52 18.91 12.30
N ARG A 230 55.34 19.11 10.99
CA ARG A 230 56.21 19.99 10.20
C ARG A 230 56.14 21.43 10.68
N LEU A 231 54.93 21.94 10.88
CA LEU A 231 54.71 23.30 11.36
C LEU A 231 55.37 23.52 12.73
N HIS A 232 55.24 22.55 13.64
CA HIS A 232 55.92 22.61 14.93
C HIS A 232 57.45 22.65 14.79
N SER A 233 58.02 21.81 13.93
CA SER A 233 59.48 21.81 13.67
C SER A 233 59.97 23.13 13.04
N GLU A 234 59.16 23.75 12.18
CA GLU A 234 59.47 25.05 11.57
C GLU A 234 59.38 26.18 12.61
N GLU A 235 58.42 26.13 13.54
CA GLU A 235 58.32 27.06 14.66
C GLU A 235 59.53 26.97 15.59
N GLU A 236 59.97 25.76 15.96
CA GLU A 236 61.18 25.56 16.77
C GLU A 236 62.43 26.11 16.07
N LEU A 237 62.57 25.85 14.76
CA LEU A 237 63.67 26.41 13.96
C LEU A 237 63.65 27.94 13.94
N LEU A 238 62.46 28.56 13.80
CA LEU A 238 62.32 30.01 13.84
C LEU A 238 62.73 30.60 15.20
N ILE A 239 62.35 29.94 16.30
CA ILE A 239 62.76 30.33 17.66
C ILE A 239 64.29 30.27 17.78
N ASN A 240 64.91 29.16 17.38
CA ASN A 240 66.35 28.98 17.42
C ASN A 240 67.10 30.02 16.57
N CYS A 241 66.61 30.32 15.36
CA CYS A 241 67.17 31.37 14.51
C CYS A 241 67.11 32.75 15.18
N LYS A 242 65.99 33.07 15.84
CA LYS A 242 65.83 34.34 16.56
C LYS A 242 66.82 34.45 17.73
N GLU A 243 67.02 33.38 18.48
CA GLU A 243 68.00 33.33 19.57
C GLU A 243 69.43 33.52 19.06
N LEU A 244 69.79 32.84 17.96
CA LEU A 244 71.10 32.98 17.33
C LEU A 244 71.35 34.41 16.81
N MET A 245 70.33 35.07 16.26
CA MET A 245 70.43 36.48 15.86
C MET A 245 70.72 37.38 17.06
N HIS A 246 70.07 37.16 18.20
CA HIS A 246 70.35 37.92 19.42
C HIS A 246 71.77 37.70 19.94
N GLU A 247 72.26 36.46 19.93
CA GLU A 247 73.64 36.17 20.34
C GLU A 247 74.66 36.74 19.35
N GLN A 248 74.37 36.73 18.04
CA GLN A 248 75.21 37.38 17.03
C GLN A 248 75.33 38.89 17.31
N VAL A 249 74.23 39.59 17.54
CA VAL A 249 74.24 41.03 17.87
C VAL A 249 75.07 41.30 19.12
N ARG A 250 74.93 40.44 20.14
CA ARG A 250 75.72 40.54 21.37
C ARG A 250 77.22 40.34 21.12
N LEU A 251 77.58 39.36 20.29
CA LEU A 251 78.97 39.09 19.91
C LEU A 251 79.55 40.23 19.08
N GLU A 252 78.82 40.75 18.10
CA GLU A 252 79.23 41.91 17.30
C GLU A 252 79.51 43.14 18.18
N ALA A 253 78.66 43.40 19.19
CA ALA A 253 78.89 44.47 20.15
C ALA A 253 80.18 44.23 20.98
N LYS A 254 80.44 43.00 21.42
CA LYS A 254 81.68 42.63 22.13
C LYS A 254 82.90 42.81 21.22
N TYR A 255 82.85 42.31 19.99
CA TYR A 255 83.91 42.43 19.00
C TYR A 255 84.20 43.90 18.69
N SER A 256 83.17 44.72 18.42
CA SER A 256 83.33 46.17 18.20
C SER A 256 84.05 46.86 19.36
N ASN A 257 83.70 46.51 20.61
CA ASN A 257 84.37 47.04 21.79
C ASN A 257 85.84 46.60 21.90
N ILE A 258 86.15 45.34 21.59
CA ILE A 258 87.52 44.82 21.58
C ILE A 258 88.33 45.52 20.48
N THR A 259 87.78 45.66 19.28
CA THR A 259 88.43 46.34 18.15
C THR A 259 88.76 47.79 18.49
N LYS A 260 87.83 48.55 19.08
CA LYS A 260 88.09 49.93 19.54
C LYS A 260 89.22 49.99 20.57
N LYS A 261 89.22 49.10 21.57
CA LYS A 261 90.29 49.03 22.58
C LYS A 261 91.65 48.70 21.94
N TYR A 262 91.66 47.78 20.98
CA TYR A 262 92.86 47.42 20.24
C TYR A 262 93.40 48.60 19.41
N GLU A 263 92.54 49.30 18.67
CA GLU A 263 92.92 50.50 17.91
C GLU A 263 93.55 51.59 18.79
N LEU A 264 93.02 51.78 20.01
CA LEU A 264 93.61 52.72 20.97
C LEU A 264 95.00 52.25 21.45
N LEU A 265 95.13 50.97 21.80
CA LEU A 265 96.39 50.35 22.23
C LEU A 265 97.46 50.38 21.13
N SER A 266 97.10 50.07 19.89
CA SER A 266 98.02 50.04 18.75
C SER A 266 98.50 51.43 18.34
N ARG A 267 97.74 52.49 18.67
CA ARG A 267 98.16 53.88 18.47
C ARG A 267 99.03 54.42 19.62
N ALA A 268 98.90 53.90 20.84
CA ALA A 268 99.69 54.31 21.99
C ALA A 268 101.17 53.90 21.87
N LYS A 269 102.10 54.80 22.23
CA LYS A 269 103.56 54.53 22.16
C LYS A 269 103.98 53.30 22.97
N LEU A 270 103.48 53.19 24.20
CA LEU A 270 103.76 52.04 25.07
C LEU A 270 103.14 50.74 24.50
N GLY A 271 101.90 50.82 24.01
CA GLY A 271 101.19 49.68 23.42
C GLY A 271 101.89 49.12 22.17
N LYS A 272 102.40 49.97 21.27
CA LYS A 272 103.23 49.55 20.12
C LYS A 272 104.47 48.76 20.57
N LEU A 273 105.12 49.21 21.64
CA LEU A 273 106.30 48.55 22.19
C LEU A 273 105.94 47.19 22.79
N THR A 274 104.83 47.12 23.55
CA THR A 274 104.32 45.89 24.15
C THR A 274 103.91 44.86 23.10
N ILE A 275 103.21 45.26 22.04
CA ILE A 275 102.82 44.37 20.93
C ILE A 275 104.07 43.82 20.23
N ARG A 276 105.05 44.68 19.91
CA ARG A 276 106.34 44.23 19.34
C ARG A 276 107.06 43.23 20.25
N TYR A 277 107.10 43.51 21.54
CA TYR A 277 107.72 42.62 22.52
C TYR A 277 107.02 41.26 22.57
N TRP A 278 105.68 41.21 22.50
CA TRP A 278 104.93 39.95 22.49
C TRP A 278 105.06 39.17 21.18
N LYS A 279 105.10 39.85 20.02
CA LYS A 279 105.44 39.23 18.72
C LYS A 279 106.85 38.64 18.76
N TYR A 280 107.82 39.41 19.26
CA TYR A 280 109.21 38.93 19.44
C TYR A 280 109.28 37.70 20.36
N LYS A 281 108.47 37.64 21.41
CA LYS A 281 108.34 36.47 22.30
C LYS A 281 107.44 35.35 21.76
N LYS A 282 106.94 35.46 20.52
CA LYS A 282 106.03 34.50 19.87
C LYS A 282 104.77 34.18 20.69
N ARG A 283 104.30 35.14 21.49
CA ARG A 283 103.09 34.97 22.32
C ARG A 283 101.81 35.32 21.57
N ILE A 284 101.93 36.02 20.45
CA ILE A 284 100.85 36.35 19.54
C ILE A 284 101.31 36.07 18.10
N PRO A 285 100.40 35.73 17.17
CA PRO A 285 100.72 35.50 15.76
C PRO A 285 101.43 36.71 15.12
N GLU A 286 102.28 36.47 14.11
CA GLU A 286 102.90 37.58 13.38
C GLU A 286 101.86 38.41 12.61
N ASP A 287 100.83 37.73 12.11
CA ASP A 287 99.72 38.29 11.32
C ASP A 287 98.61 38.91 12.19
N PHE A 288 98.84 38.99 13.50
CA PHE A 288 97.94 39.56 14.51
C PHE A 288 97.87 41.08 14.48
#